data_AF-T1GNC3-F1
#
_entry.id   AF-T1GNC3-F1
#
_cell.length_a   1.000
_cell.length_b   1.000
_cell.length_c   1.000
_cell.angle_alpha   90.00
_cell.angle_beta   90.00
_cell.angle_gamma   90.00
#
_symmetry.space_group_name_H-M   'P 1'
#
loop_
_entity.id
_entity.type
_entity.pdbx_description
1 polymer ?
#
loop_
_entity_poly.entity_id
_entity_poly.type
_entity_poly.pdbx_seq_one_letter_code
_entity_poly.pdbx_strand_id
1 'polypeptide(L)'
;MLQKQQQIVSSERSSLKSHQRKRFLLYNFYGWGLPILFTVITICLTNFDVLSDSLRPNFGQGRCWFQHDLSAAFFLGPIGVLILANLVFFVMTLKYCNKVKREIHRMQSSNEQKKVLRGNFFVDKAQFMMNTKLFVVMGITWVLELLSAIFYNRGRIFFWIVSDSFNVLLGVLVFLIFVFKKRVWQEVLQKLGEYFKENLLAEDMLEISSEEEEGHRKKEAYTEELDI
;
A
#
# COMPACT_ATOMS: atom_id res chain seq x y z
N MET A 1 -29.94 -29.24 -9.71
CA MET A 1 -29.27 -28.88 -8.43
C MET A 1 -28.01 -28.02 -8.63
N LEU A 2 -27.13 -28.33 -9.59
CA LEU A 2 -25.89 -27.57 -9.86
C LEU A 2 -26.12 -26.08 -10.20
N GLN A 3 -27.12 -25.75 -11.02
CA GLN A 3 -27.42 -24.35 -11.38
C GLN A 3 -27.87 -23.51 -10.16
N LYS A 4 -28.64 -24.10 -9.23
CA LYS A 4 -29.04 -23.41 -7.98
C LYS A 4 -27.82 -23.16 -7.08
N GLN A 5 -26.87 -24.10 -7.00
CA GLN A 5 -25.63 -23.89 -6.24
C GLN A 5 -24.74 -22.82 -6.87
N GLN A 6 -24.61 -22.79 -8.19
CA GLN A 6 -23.85 -21.74 -8.89
C GLN A 6 -24.47 -20.34 -8.70
N GLN A 7 -25.80 -20.25 -8.68
CA GLN A 7 -26.51 -18.99 -8.47
C GLN A 7 -26.41 -18.47 -7.02
N ILE A 8 -26.34 -19.36 -6.04
CA ILE A 8 -26.07 -19.01 -4.63
C ILE A 8 -24.62 -18.52 -4.48
N VAL A 9 -23.65 -19.23 -5.05
CA VAL A 9 -22.23 -18.85 -4.98
C VAL A 9 -21.96 -17.53 -5.71
N SER A 10 -22.61 -17.26 -6.83
CA SER A 10 -22.48 -15.97 -7.53
C SER A 10 -23.12 -14.81 -6.77
N SER A 11 -24.28 -15.05 -6.14
CA SER A 11 -24.96 -14.10 -5.24
C SER A 11 -24.10 -13.77 -4.02
N GLU A 12 -23.57 -14.76 -3.30
CA GLU A 12 -22.66 -14.55 -2.17
C GLU A 12 -21.40 -13.78 -2.58
N ARG A 13 -20.82 -14.10 -3.74
CA ARG A 13 -19.65 -13.41 -4.27
C ARG A 13 -19.96 -11.94 -4.62
N SER A 14 -21.14 -11.63 -5.14
CA SER A 14 -21.57 -10.24 -5.41
C SER A 14 -21.80 -9.44 -4.13
N SER A 15 -22.41 -10.06 -3.11
CA SER A 15 -22.62 -9.47 -1.78
C SER A 15 -21.29 -9.16 -1.08
N LEU A 16 -20.34 -10.12 -1.09
CA LEU A 16 -18.98 -9.92 -0.60
C LEU A 16 -18.27 -8.76 -1.32
N LYS A 17 -18.33 -8.71 -2.66
CA LYS A 17 -17.73 -7.61 -3.44
C LYS A 17 -18.33 -6.24 -3.09
N SER A 18 -19.65 -6.15 -2.94
CA SER A 18 -20.35 -4.94 -2.52
C SER A 18 -19.89 -4.49 -1.13
N HIS A 19 -19.78 -5.42 -0.18
CA HIS A 19 -19.32 -5.13 1.17
C HIS A 19 -17.86 -4.65 1.22
N GLN A 20 -16.97 -5.29 0.45
CA GLN A 20 -15.58 -4.86 0.32
C GLN A 20 -15.47 -3.48 -0.33
N ARG A 21 -16.28 -3.17 -1.35
CA ARG A 21 -16.32 -1.86 -2.00
C ARG A 21 -16.81 -0.77 -1.05
N LYS A 22 -17.85 -1.03 -0.25
CA LYS A 22 -18.33 -0.10 0.79
C LYS A 22 -17.26 0.19 1.82
N ARG A 23 -16.56 -0.85 2.31
CA ARG A 23 -15.42 -0.69 3.23
C ARG A 23 -14.29 0.13 2.62
N PHE A 24 -13.95 -0.13 1.36
CA PHE A 24 -12.93 0.64 0.65
C PHE A 24 -13.30 2.12 0.53
N LEU A 25 -14.55 2.44 0.17
CA LEU A 25 -15.03 3.82 0.10
C LEU A 25 -14.99 4.51 1.47
N LEU A 26 -15.41 3.81 2.52
CA LEU A 26 -15.36 4.33 3.89
C LEU A 26 -13.92 4.62 4.33
N TYR A 27 -12.98 3.72 4.03
CA TYR A 27 -11.56 3.93 4.33
C TYR A 27 -10.95 5.09 3.53
N ASN A 28 -11.37 5.29 2.28
CA ASN A 28 -10.95 6.47 1.51
C ASN A 28 -11.50 7.75 2.15
N PHE A 29 -12.80 7.78 2.47
CA PHE A 29 -13.38 8.96 3.10
C PHE A 29 -12.71 9.29 4.43
N TYR A 30 -12.39 8.28 5.24
CA TYR A 30 -11.61 8.45 6.47
C TYR A 30 -10.19 8.98 6.19
N GLY A 31 -9.48 8.37 5.23
CA GLY A 31 -8.08 8.69 4.92
C GLY A 31 -7.89 10.07 4.28
N TRP A 32 -8.83 10.55 3.48
CA TRP A 32 -8.77 11.87 2.84
C TRP A 32 -9.53 12.94 3.63
N GLY A 33 -10.69 12.59 4.17
CA GLY A 33 -11.56 13.53 4.87
C GLY A 33 -10.97 14.02 6.19
N LEU A 34 -10.33 13.16 6.98
CA LEU A 34 -9.73 13.58 8.25
C LEU A 34 -8.57 14.57 8.06
N PRO A 35 -7.59 14.34 7.15
CA PRO A 35 -6.57 15.35 6.87
C PRO A 35 -7.16 16.67 6.37
N ILE A 36 -8.12 16.63 5.43
CA ILE A 36 -8.77 17.85 4.92
C ILE A 36 -9.45 18.61 6.04
N LEU A 37 -10.23 17.93 6.89
CA LEU A 37 -10.90 18.53 8.03
C LEU A 37 -9.88 19.16 8.99
N PHE A 38 -8.81 18.45 9.31
CA PHE A 38 -7.76 18.95 10.19
C PHE A 38 -7.05 20.19 9.61
N THR A 39 -6.77 20.18 8.30
CA THR A 39 -6.19 21.33 7.59
C THR A 39 -7.15 22.52 7.59
N VAL A 40 -8.44 22.32 7.31
CA VAL A 40 -9.45 23.39 7.34
C VAL A 40 -9.56 24.01 8.73
N ILE A 41 -9.62 23.18 9.78
CA ILE A 41 -9.62 23.65 11.17
C ILE A 41 -8.37 24.49 11.45
N THR A 42 -7.19 24.02 11.04
CA THR A 42 -5.93 24.75 11.22
C THR A 42 -5.97 26.11 10.52
N ILE A 43 -6.43 26.16 9.26
CA ILE A 43 -6.57 27.42 8.50
C ILE A 43 -7.54 28.37 9.19
N CYS A 44 -8.70 27.88 9.64
CA CYS A 44 -9.66 28.69 10.37
C CYS A 44 -9.05 29.25 11.67
N LEU A 45 -8.39 28.43 12.47
CA LEU A 45 -7.74 28.86 13.72
C LEU A 45 -6.59 29.84 13.49
N THR A 46 -5.92 29.80 12.33
CA THR A 46 -4.90 30.79 11.95
C THR A 46 -5.54 32.13 11.55
N ASN A 47 -6.68 32.13 10.85
CA ASN A 47 -7.29 33.35 10.31
C ASN A 47 -8.25 34.05 11.27
N PHE A 48 -8.94 33.29 12.13
CA PHE A 48 -9.84 33.85 13.14
C PHE A 48 -9.08 33.98 14.47
N ASP A 49 -9.09 35.17 15.08
CA ASP A 49 -8.46 35.48 16.39
C ASP A 49 -9.21 34.82 17.57
N VAL A 50 -9.44 33.52 17.49
CA VAL A 50 -10.17 32.72 18.50
C VAL A 50 -9.22 32.15 19.56
N LEU A 51 -7.93 32.03 19.22
CA LEU A 51 -6.89 31.45 20.08
C LEU A 51 -5.88 32.52 20.50
N SER A 52 -5.43 32.46 21.75
CA SER A 52 -4.38 33.33 22.29
C SER A 52 -3.06 33.14 21.53
N ASP A 53 -2.26 34.22 21.42
CA ASP A 53 -1.06 34.28 20.57
C ASP A 53 -0.05 33.13 20.78
N SER A 54 0.01 32.55 21.98
CA SER A 54 0.89 31.41 22.29
C SER A 54 0.46 30.06 21.70
N LEU A 55 -0.83 29.90 21.35
CA LEU A 55 -1.37 28.70 20.72
C LEU A 55 -1.60 28.86 19.22
N ARG A 56 -1.47 30.08 18.69
CA ARG A 56 -1.65 30.34 17.27
C ARG A 56 -0.50 29.71 16.48
N PRO A 57 -0.79 28.81 15.51
CA PRO A 57 0.22 28.33 14.59
C PRO A 57 0.49 29.43 13.57
N ASN A 58 1.29 30.42 13.96
CA ASN A 58 1.75 31.51 13.10
C ASN A 58 2.80 30.98 12.11
N PHE A 59 2.33 30.26 11.08
CA PHE A 59 3.19 29.83 10.00
C PHE A 59 3.72 31.06 9.23
N GLY A 60 5.03 31.12 9.00
CA GLY A 60 5.63 32.11 8.09
C GLY A 60 6.13 33.43 8.71
N GLN A 61 6.11 33.62 10.03
CA GLN A 61 6.78 34.76 10.67
C GLN A 61 8.25 34.43 11.03
N GLY A 62 9.10 34.28 10.00
CA GLY A 62 10.55 34.11 10.13
C GLY A 62 11.08 32.68 9.97
N ARG A 63 10.24 31.65 10.12
CA ARG A 63 10.52 30.26 9.71
C ARG A 63 9.29 29.63 9.07
N CYS A 64 9.48 28.73 8.11
CA CYS A 64 8.43 27.85 7.57
C CYS A 64 8.16 26.64 8.50
N TRP A 65 8.23 26.85 9.82
CA TRP A 65 8.03 25.81 10.84
C TRP A 65 7.50 26.40 12.15
N PHE A 66 6.97 25.56 13.04
CA PHE A 66 6.45 25.98 14.35
C PHE A 66 7.51 26.77 15.12
N GLN A 67 7.14 27.99 15.52
CA GLN A 67 8.02 28.92 16.21
C GLN A 67 7.90 28.82 17.75
N HIS A 68 6.78 28.30 18.24
CA HIS A 68 6.50 28.09 19.67
C HIS A 68 6.19 26.61 19.97
N ASP A 69 6.74 26.11 21.09
CA ASP A 69 6.59 24.71 21.51
C ASP A 69 5.13 24.29 21.79
N LEU A 70 4.28 25.25 22.19
CA LEU A 70 2.87 25.01 22.47
C LEU A 70 2.01 24.84 21.22
N SER A 71 2.34 25.53 20.12
CA SER A 71 1.61 25.36 18.84
C SER A 71 2.00 24.07 18.12
N ALA A 72 3.23 23.58 18.34
CA ALA A 72 3.66 22.25 17.90
C ALA A 72 2.85 21.11 18.56
N ALA A 73 2.39 21.29 19.81
CA ALA A 73 1.59 20.30 20.52
C ALA A 73 0.22 20.03 19.86
N PHE A 74 -0.36 21.03 19.18
CA PHE A 74 -1.62 20.88 18.43
C PHE A 74 -1.46 19.91 17.24
N PHE A 75 -0.28 19.90 16.61
CA PHE A 75 0.06 18.93 15.57
C PHE A 75 0.53 17.59 16.15
N LEU A 76 1.37 17.63 17.20
CA LEU A 76 1.88 16.42 17.85
C LEU A 76 0.79 15.55 18.48
N GLY A 77 -0.31 16.14 18.93
CA GLY A 77 -1.43 15.43 19.58
C GLY A 77 -2.09 14.39 18.67
N PRO A 78 -2.73 14.78 17.55
CA PRO A 78 -3.37 13.84 16.61
C PRO A 78 -2.41 12.77 16.09
N ILE A 79 -1.17 13.18 15.83
CA ILE A 79 -0.08 12.30 15.41
C ILE A 79 0.27 11.27 16.50
N GLY A 80 0.42 11.71 17.74
CA GLY A 80 0.69 10.84 18.88
C GLY A 80 -0.43 9.81 19.08
N VAL A 81 -1.69 10.24 18.92
CA VAL A 81 -2.84 9.33 18.95
C VAL A 81 -2.76 8.29 17.84
N LEU A 82 -2.40 8.68 16.61
CA LEU A 82 -2.23 7.75 15.48
C LEU A 82 -1.10 6.73 15.74
N ILE A 83 0.02 7.17 16.32
CA ILE A 83 1.13 6.28 16.68
C ILE A 83 0.70 5.31 17.78
N LEU A 84 0.03 5.81 18.82
CA LEU A 84 -0.46 4.99 19.93
C LEU A 84 -1.49 3.95 19.45
N ALA A 85 -2.42 4.34 18.58
CA ALA A 85 -3.38 3.42 17.97
C ALA A 85 -2.67 2.34 17.15
N ASN A 86 -1.69 2.71 16.33
CA ASN A 86 -0.87 1.74 15.58
C ASN A 86 -0.10 0.79 16.51
N LEU A 87 0.43 1.28 17.63
CA LEU A 87 1.12 0.46 18.64
C LEU A 87 0.15 -0.55 19.29
N VAL A 88 -1.04 -0.12 19.67
CA VAL A 88 -2.07 -1.01 20.24
C VAL A 88 -2.44 -2.11 19.22
N PHE A 89 -2.68 -1.75 17.96
CA PHE A 89 -2.99 -2.73 16.91
C PHE A 89 -1.82 -3.67 16.64
N PHE A 90 -0.58 -3.19 16.72
CA PHE A 90 0.61 -4.01 16.61
C PHE A 90 0.70 -5.04 17.76
N VAL A 91 0.50 -4.60 19.01
CA VAL A 91 0.54 -5.47 20.20
C VAL A 91 -0.60 -6.50 20.18
N MET A 92 -1.83 -6.09 19.85
CA MET A 92 -2.97 -7.01 19.74
C MET A 92 -2.71 -8.09 18.69
N THR A 93 -2.21 -7.69 17.51
CA THR A 93 -1.88 -8.61 16.43
C THR A 93 -0.72 -9.55 16.82
N LEU A 94 0.32 -9.05 17.50
CA LEU A 94 1.42 -9.88 18.02
C LEU A 94 0.93 -10.95 19.00
N LYS A 95 0.08 -10.56 19.97
CA LYS A 95 -0.48 -11.49 20.95
C LYS A 95 -1.33 -12.56 20.27
N TYR A 96 -2.14 -12.16 19.29
CA TYR A 96 -2.93 -13.08 18.48
C TYR A 96 -2.05 -14.06 17.68
N CYS A 97 -1.05 -13.57 16.94
CA CYS A 97 -0.12 -14.43 16.20
C CYS A 97 0.63 -15.40 17.12
N ASN A 98 1.07 -14.96 18.31
CA ASN A 98 1.74 -15.83 19.28
C ASN A 98 0.78 -16.87 19.89
N LYS A 99 -0.52 -16.55 20.01
CA LYS A 99 -1.55 -17.50 20.42
C LYS A 99 -1.77 -18.56 19.35
N VAL A 100 -2.00 -18.14 18.10
CA VAL A 100 -2.25 -19.06 16.97
C VAL A 100 -1.02 -19.91 16.65
N LYS A 101 0.19 -19.36 16.71
CA LYS A 101 1.43 -20.12 16.53
C LYS A 101 1.58 -21.22 17.58
N ARG A 102 1.23 -20.93 18.84
CA ARG A 102 1.19 -21.93 19.92
C ARG A 102 0.10 -22.98 19.67
N GLU A 103 -1.06 -22.57 19.18
CA GLU A 103 -2.17 -23.47 18.87
C GLU A 103 -1.83 -24.43 17.73
N ILE A 104 -1.24 -23.94 16.63
CA ILE A 104 -0.77 -24.75 15.50
C ILE A 104 0.30 -25.76 15.95
N HIS A 105 1.23 -25.34 16.81
CA HIS A 105 2.27 -26.24 17.34
C HIS A 105 1.71 -27.28 18.32
N ARG A 106 0.61 -26.97 19.02
CA ARG A 106 -0.05 -27.88 19.97
C ARG A 106 -1.04 -28.85 19.30
N MET A 107 -1.49 -28.57 18.08
CA MET A 107 -2.45 -29.41 17.36
C MET A 107 -1.78 -30.65 16.76
N GLN A 108 -2.14 -31.83 17.29
CA GLN A 108 -1.85 -33.16 16.71
C GLN A 108 -2.92 -33.65 15.71
N SER A 109 -4.04 -32.93 15.52
CA SER A 109 -5.21 -33.41 14.76
C SER A 109 -5.14 -33.20 13.23
N SER A 110 -6.12 -33.80 12.54
CA SER A 110 -6.19 -34.11 11.09
C SER A 110 -5.75 -32.99 10.12
N ASN A 111 -5.25 -33.43 8.96
CA ASN A 111 -4.67 -32.57 7.90
C ASN A 111 -5.58 -31.41 7.47
N GLU A 112 -6.91 -31.60 7.48
CA GLU A 112 -7.90 -30.61 7.02
C GLU A 112 -8.05 -29.43 7.99
N GLN A 113 -8.13 -29.69 9.30
CA GLN A 113 -8.23 -28.62 10.32
C GLN A 113 -6.95 -27.78 10.39
N LYS A 114 -5.78 -28.43 10.25
CA LYS A 114 -4.49 -27.73 10.13
C LYS A 114 -4.45 -26.81 8.91
N LYS A 115 -5.05 -27.20 7.78
CA LYS A 115 -5.07 -26.41 6.55
C LYS A 115 -5.87 -25.12 6.71
N VAL A 116 -7.05 -25.20 7.33
CA VAL A 116 -7.91 -24.03 7.62
C VAL A 116 -7.22 -23.08 8.59
N LEU A 117 -6.70 -23.56 9.72
CA LEU A 117 -5.97 -22.72 10.69
C LEU A 117 -4.74 -22.04 10.08
N ARG A 118 -3.99 -22.75 9.22
CA ARG A 118 -2.82 -22.20 8.52
C ARG A 118 -3.20 -21.12 7.51
N GLY A 119 -4.37 -21.25 6.87
CA GLY A 119 -4.95 -20.25 5.98
C GLY A 119 -5.28 -18.95 6.73
N ASN A 120 -6.02 -19.05 7.84
CA ASN A 120 -6.33 -17.90 8.70
C ASN A 120 -5.05 -17.25 9.24
N PHE A 121 -4.12 -18.05 9.76
CA PHE A 121 -2.83 -17.57 10.25
C PHE A 121 -2.02 -16.83 9.18
N PHE A 122 -2.11 -17.23 7.90
CA PHE A 122 -1.44 -16.51 6.82
C PHE A 122 -2.05 -15.12 6.58
N VAL A 123 -3.38 -15.01 6.62
CA VAL A 123 -4.10 -13.72 6.52
C VAL A 123 -3.71 -12.82 7.70
N ASP A 124 -3.71 -13.36 8.92
CA ASP A 124 -3.33 -12.62 10.13
C ASP A 124 -1.86 -12.21 10.11
N LYS A 125 -0.97 -13.08 9.59
CA LYS A 125 0.46 -12.76 9.39
C LYS A 125 0.67 -11.68 8.32
N ALA A 126 -0.13 -11.68 7.26
CA ALA A 126 -0.08 -10.63 6.25
C ALA A 126 -0.54 -9.28 6.82
N GLN A 127 -1.61 -9.28 7.63
CA GLN A 127 -2.06 -8.10 8.37
C GLN A 127 -1.01 -7.63 9.38
N PHE A 128 -0.35 -8.55 10.09
CA PHE A 128 0.79 -8.26 10.96
C PHE A 128 1.92 -7.56 10.21
N MET A 129 2.37 -8.16 9.11
CA MET A 129 3.47 -7.59 8.32
C MET A 129 3.10 -6.19 7.79
N MET A 130 1.84 -5.94 7.45
CA MET A 130 1.37 -4.62 7.06
C MET A 130 1.41 -3.62 8.22
N ASN A 131 0.86 -3.98 9.39
CA ASN A 131 0.89 -3.11 10.57
C ASN A 131 2.31 -2.82 11.06
N THR A 132 3.21 -3.79 11.04
CA THR A 132 4.63 -3.58 11.40
C THR A 132 5.29 -2.57 10.47
N LYS A 133 5.02 -2.65 9.16
CA LYS A 133 5.56 -1.69 8.18
C LYS A 133 5.03 -0.28 8.43
N LEU A 134 3.73 -0.15 8.73
CA LEU A 134 3.13 1.13 9.08
C LEU A 134 3.76 1.70 10.36
N PHE A 135 3.93 0.89 11.40
CA PHE A 135 4.57 1.32 12.64
C PHE A 135 6.02 1.77 12.43
N VAL A 136 6.83 1.00 11.68
CA VAL A 136 8.23 1.34 11.41
C VAL A 136 8.35 2.63 10.60
N VAL A 137 7.57 2.77 9.53
CA VAL A 137 7.59 3.98 8.69
C VAL A 137 7.18 5.21 9.49
N MET A 138 6.06 5.14 10.21
CA MET A 138 5.59 6.25 11.03
C MET A 138 6.60 6.55 12.14
N GLY A 139 7.05 5.54 12.90
CA GLY A 139 7.98 5.71 14.00
C GLY A 139 9.32 6.32 13.60
N ILE A 140 9.93 5.86 12.50
CA ILE A 140 11.17 6.43 11.98
C ILE A 140 10.97 7.90 11.61
N THR A 141 9.89 8.23 10.90
CA THR A 141 9.55 9.61 10.50
C THR A 141 9.46 10.53 11.72
N TRP A 142 8.72 10.12 12.74
CA TRP A 142 8.51 10.92 13.94
C TRP A 142 9.76 11.11 14.79
N VAL A 143 10.62 10.07 14.86
CA VAL A 143 11.91 10.19 15.53
C VAL A 143 12.82 11.15 14.77
N LEU A 144 12.87 11.09 13.44
CA LEU A 144 13.67 12.00 12.61
C LEU A 144 13.19 13.46 12.72
N GLU A 145 11.88 13.69 12.74
CA GLU A 145 11.30 15.03 12.97
C GLU A 145 11.68 15.58 14.35
N LEU A 146 11.55 14.76 15.39
CA LEU A 146 11.94 15.14 16.75
C LEU A 146 13.44 15.45 16.85
N LEU A 147 14.28 14.63 16.22
CA LEU A 147 15.73 14.87 16.19
C LEU A 147 16.06 16.16 15.44
N SER A 148 15.40 16.42 14.30
CA SER A 148 15.57 17.66 13.54
C SER A 148 15.25 18.89 14.41
N ALA A 149 14.11 18.86 15.11
CA ALA A 149 13.69 19.94 16.01
C ALA A 149 14.68 20.16 17.17
N ILE A 150 15.16 19.10 17.81
CA ILE A 150 16.10 19.19 18.95
C ILE A 150 17.47 19.71 18.50
N PHE A 151 18.01 19.21 17.38
CA PHE A 151 19.36 19.55 16.93
C PHE A 151 19.45 20.93 16.30
N TYR A 152 18.38 21.39 15.65
CA TYR A 152 18.28 22.75 15.14
C TYR A 152 18.50 23.78 16.26
N ASN A 153 17.87 23.58 17.43
CA ASN A 153 17.97 24.52 18.55
C ASN A 153 19.35 24.53 19.24
N ARG A 154 20.20 23.52 18.99
CA ARG A 154 21.54 23.38 19.59
C ARG A 154 22.69 23.79 18.66
N GLY A 155 22.41 24.34 17.48
CA GLY A 155 23.44 24.76 16.52
C GLY A 155 24.25 23.60 15.92
N ARG A 156 23.75 22.36 16.00
CA ARG A 156 24.43 21.15 15.51
C ARG A 156 24.04 20.88 14.05
N ILE A 157 24.57 21.70 13.14
CA ILE A 157 24.27 21.67 11.69
C ILE A 157 24.43 20.28 11.06
N PHE A 158 25.48 19.53 11.44
CA PHE A 158 25.72 18.19 10.91
C PHE A 158 24.55 17.22 11.19
N PHE A 159 24.04 17.19 12.42
CA PHE A 159 22.94 16.30 12.80
C PHE A 159 21.61 16.72 12.17
N TRP A 160 21.40 18.03 12.00
CA TRP A 160 20.24 18.55 11.30
C TRP A 160 20.23 18.12 9.82
N ILE A 161 21.35 18.27 9.10
CA ILE A 161 21.49 17.85 7.70
C ILE A 161 21.21 16.35 7.54
N VAL A 162 21.73 15.51 8.43
CA VAL A 162 21.49 14.06 8.39
C VAL A 162 20.00 13.76 8.61
N SER A 163 19.38 14.36 9.62
CA SER A 163 17.96 14.13 9.92
C SER A 163 17.04 14.58 8.79
N ASP A 164 17.32 15.74 8.21
CA ASP A 164 16.58 16.32 7.09
C ASP A 164 16.73 15.47 5.82
N SER A 165 17.93 14.94 5.56
CA SER A 165 18.19 14.04 4.43
C SER A 165 17.32 12.78 4.49
N PHE A 166 17.19 12.15 5.67
CA PHE A 166 16.31 10.98 5.84
C PHE A 166 14.83 11.34 5.70
N ASN A 167 14.44 12.56 6.08
CA ASN A 167 13.08 13.05 5.91
C ASN A 167 12.72 13.19 4.43
N VAL A 168 13.59 13.81 3.63
CA VAL A 168 13.41 13.93 2.17
C VAL A 168 13.40 12.55 1.49
N LEU A 169 14.24 11.62 1.95
CA LEU A 169 14.30 10.24 1.45
C LEU A 169 13.14 9.36 1.93
N LEU A 170 12.31 9.83 2.86
CA LEU A 170 11.24 9.03 3.45
C LEU A 170 10.31 8.44 2.39
N GLY A 171 9.96 9.20 1.36
CA GLY A 171 9.12 8.72 0.26
C GLY A 171 9.72 7.51 -0.46
N VAL A 172 11.04 7.52 -0.67
CA VAL A 172 11.78 6.40 -1.28
C VAL A 172 11.78 5.19 -0.35
N LEU A 173 12.01 5.39 0.96
CA LEU A 173 11.97 4.32 1.95
C LEU A 173 10.59 3.65 2.04
N VAL A 174 9.52 4.45 2.02
CA VAL A 174 8.12 3.97 1.99
C VAL A 174 7.89 3.12 0.75
N PHE A 175 8.31 3.61 -0.42
CA PHE A 175 8.19 2.88 -1.68
C PHE A 175 8.88 1.51 -1.61
N LEU A 176 10.12 1.47 -1.15
CA LEU A 176 10.87 0.21 -1.01
C LEU A 176 10.20 -0.75 -0.02
N ILE A 177 9.68 -0.26 1.11
CA ILE A 177 9.05 -1.11 2.13
C ILE A 177 7.70 -1.67 1.64
N PHE A 178 6.87 -0.87 0.97
CA PHE A 178 5.50 -1.25 0.60
C PHE A 178 5.39 -1.87 -0.79
N VAL A 179 6.06 -1.29 -1.78
CA VAL A 179 5.92 -1.64 -3.21
C VAL A 179 6.93 -2.71 -3.62
N PHE A 180 8.17 -2.63 -3.15
CA PHE A 180 9.25 -3.56 -3.52
C PHE A 180 9.13 -4.93 -2.81
N LYS A 181 7.99 -5.60 -3.00
CA LYS A 181 7.74 -6.96 -2.49
C LYS A 181 8.08 -7.99 -3.57
N LYS A 182 8.82 -9.04 -3.19
CA LYS A 182 9.11 -10.19 -4.07
C LYS A 182 7.87 -10.74 -4.77
N ARG A 183 6.74 -10.79 -4.06
CA ARG A 183 5.47 -11.24 -4.63
C ARG A 183 4.96 -10.35 -5.77
N VAL A 184 5.05 -9.04 -5.63
CA VAL A 184 4.63 -8.10 -6.68
C VAL A 184 5.52 -8.26 -7.91
N TRP A 185 6.83 -8.35 -7.69
CA TRP A 185 7.79 -8.61 -8.77
C TRP A 185 7.56 -9.93 -9.48
N GLN A 186 7.23 -11.01 -8.76
CA GLN A 186 6.92 -12.31 -9.35
C GLN A 186 5.65 -12.26 -10.23
N GLU A 187 4.61 -11.58 -9.77
CA GLU A 187 3.35 -11.43 -10.51
C GLU A 187 3.55 -10.54 -11.74
N VAL A 188 4.34 -9.47 -11.62
CA VAL A 188 4.70 -8.61 -12.76
C VAL A 188 5.53 -9.39 -13.77
N LEU A 189 6.50 -10.19 -13.32
CA LEU A 189 7.34 -10.99 -14.21
C LEU A 189 6.54 -12.11 -14.90
N GLN A 190 5.58 -12.73 -14.21
CA GLN A 190 4.66 -13.69 -14.81
C GLN A 190 3.80 -13.03 -15.89
N LYS A 191 3.17 -11.89 -15.59
CA LYS A 191 2.35 -11.17 -16.58
C LYS A 191 3.15 -10.66 -17.76
N LEU A 192 4.40 -10.22 -17.55
CA LEU A 192 5.30 -9.84 -18.63
C LEU A 192 5.71 -11.05 -19.47
N GLY A 193 5.96 -12.20 -18.87
CA GLY A 193 6.25 -13.44 -19.60
C GLY A 193 5.07 -13.94 -20.42
N GLU A 194 3.84 -13.86 -19.90
CA GLU A 194 2.61 -14.16 -20.63
C GLU A 194 2.40 -13.19 -21.79
N TYR A 195 2.53 -11.89 -21.56
CA TYR A 195 2.43 -10.86 -22.60
C TYR A 195 3.44 -11.08 -23.72
N PHE A 196 4.70 -11.37 -23.37
CA PHE A 196 5.76 -11.62 -24.36
C PHE A 196 5.47 -12.88 -25.18
N LYS A 197 5.02 -13.96 -24.52
CA LYS A 197 4.65 -15.21 -25.21
C LYS A 197 3.47 -15.03 -26.16
N GLU A 198 2.46 -14.25 -25.77
CA GLU A 198 1.29 -13.95 -26.61
C GLU A 198 1.69 -13.11 -27.84
N ASN A 199 2.58 -12.12 -27.66
CA ASN A 199 3.09 -11.30 -28.75
C ASN A 199 3.92 -12.11 -29.76
N LEU A 200 4.79 -12.99 -29.28
CA LEU A 200 5.63 -13.85 -30.13
C LEU A 200 4.79 -14.84 -30.94
N LEU A 201 3.78 -15.47 -30.31
CA LEU A 201 2.87 -16.35 -31.03
C LEU A 201 2.03 -15.60 -32.07
N ALA A 202 1.72 -14.33 -31.84
CA ALA A 202 1.03 -13.51 -32.82
C ALA A 202 1.93 -13.15 -34.02
N GLU A 203 3.22 -12.87 -33.79
CA GLU A 203 4.20 -12.67 -34.87
C GLU A 203 4.39 -13.96 -35.70
N ASP A 204 4.61 -15.11 -35.05
CA ASP A 204 4.77 -16.41 -35.75
C ASP A 204 3.52 -16.75 -36.59
N MET A 205 2.31 -16.48 -36.09
CA MET A 205 1.08 -16.76 -36.82
C MET A 205 0.88 -15.84 -38.04
N LEU A 206 1.32 -14.58 -37.93
CA LEU A 206 1.30 -13.64 -39.05
C LEU A 206 2.33 -14.01 -40.12
N GLU A 207 3.51 -14.48 -39.72
CA GLU A 207 4.56 -14.93 -40.64
C GLU A 207 4.11 -16.17 -41.41
N ILE A 208 3.54 -17.19 -40.73
CA ILE A 208 2.98 -18.39 -41.36
C ILE A 208 1.85 -18.04 -42.33
N SER A 209 0.93 -17.13 -41.93
CA SER A 209 -0.15 -16.69 -42.82
C SER A 209 0.38 -15.99 -44.07
N SER A 210 1.47 -15.24 -43.96
CA SER A 210 2.10 -14.58 -45.09
C SER A 210 2.80 -15.57 -46.04
N GLU A 211 3.45 -16.60 -45.50
CA GLU A 211 4.09 -17.66 -46.29
C GLU A 211 3.06 -18.55 -47.01
N GLU A 212 1.93 -18.88 -46.37
CA GLU A 212 0.84 -19.63 -47.00
C GLU A 212 0.19 -18.85 -48.16
N GLU A 213 -0.07 -17.55 -47.99
CA GLU A 213 -0.59 -16.69 -49.05
C GLU A 213 0.39 -16.57 -50.23
N GLU A 214 1.70 -16.45 -49.98
CA GLU A 214 2.70 -16.36 -51.04
C GLU A 214 2.87 -17.70 -51.79
N GLY A 215 2.78 -18.81 -51.06
CA GLY A 215 2.78 -20.16 -51.64
C GLY A 215 1.56 -20.43 -52.53
N HIS A 216 0.37 -19.97 -52.14
CA HIS A 216 -0.84 -20.10 -52.96
C HIS A 216 -0.73 -19.29 -54.26
N ARG A 217 -0.24 -18.06 -54.15
CA ARG A 217 -0.05 -17.15 -55.30
C ARG A 217 0.94 -17.68 -56.33
N LYS A 218 2.04 -18.31 -55.89
CA LYS A 218 3.03 -18.95 -56.78
C LYS A 218 2.46 -20.16 -57.51
N LYS A 219 1.58 -20.94 -56.87
CA LYS A 219 0.91 -22.09 -57.50
C LYS A 219 -0.10 -21.63 -58.56
N GLU A 220 -0.87 -20.58 -58.29
CA GLU A 220 -1.80 -19.99 -59.26
C GLU A 220 -1.07 -19.49 -60.51
N ALA A 221 0.02 -18.73 -60.34
CA ALA A 221 0.83 -18.23 -61.47
C ALA A 221 1.45 -19.36 -62.32
N TYR A 222 1.93 -20.44 -61.71
CA TYR A 222 2.48 -21.58 -62.44
C TYR A 222 1.41 -22.37 -63.21
N THR A 223 0.18 -22.41 -62.68
CA THR A 223 -0.93 -23.08 -63.35
C THR A 223 -1.38 -22.28 -64.58
N GLU A 224 -1.41 -20.94 -64.48
CA GLU A 224 -1.67 -20.07 -65.64
C GLU A 224 -0.58 -20.13 -66.72
N GLU A 225 0.69 -20.33 -66.36
CA GLU A 225 1.78 -20.49 -67.34
C GLU A 225 1.76 -21.84 -68.07
N LEU A 226 1.17 -22.90 -67.50
CA LEU A 226 1.09 -24.23 -68.13
C LEU A 226 -0.08 -24.37 -69.12
N ASP A 227 -1.09 -23.50 -69.01
CA ASP A 227 -2.28 -23.48 -69.85
C ASP A 227 -2.11 -22.61 -71.13
N ILE A 228 -0.90 -22.08 -71.37
CA ILE A 228 -0.48 -21.30 -72.56
C ILE A 228 0.51 -22.10 -73.41
#